data_AF-A0A8J4ASR4-F1
#
_entry.id   AF-A0A8J4ASR4-F1
#
_cell.length_a   1.000
_cell.length_b   1.000
_cell.length_c   1.000
_cell.angle_alpha   90.00
_cell.angle_beta   90.00
_cell.angle_gamma   90.00
#
_symmetry.space_group_name_H-M   'P 1'
#
loop_
_entity.id
_entity.type
_entity.pdbx_description
1 polymer ?
#
loop_
_entity_poly.entity_id
_entity_poly.type
_entity_poly.pdbx_seq_one_letter_code
_entity_poly.pdbx_strand_id
1 'polypeptide(L)'
;MLRLVYADKSGSDMALVVRIVEATEQPGALDAFTSIVLSPKAELGFDELVDRLQCPVLLLYGKEDPWVRPLWGQRLKRRLPAATYLELSPAGHCPHHEAPAAVNRALRTWVAAQERVRAQGTGDQDPSEAGIGLDVGSNWEVVEADGRVVSVSHIDGRPRSIMEWLDLAVWSVLGRVLGAVGRKGAGKEESRATV
;
A
#
# COMPACT_ATOMS: atom_id res chain seq x y z
N MET A 1 -11.88 20.21 2.57
CA MET A 1 -10.83 19.27 2.11
C MET A 1 -11.06 17.86 2.66
N LEU A 2 -11.21 17.66 3.98
CA LEU A 2 -11.41 16.34 4.60
C LEU A 2 -12.60 15.52 4.03
N ARG A 3 -13.74 16.19 3.78
CA ARG A 3 -14.91 15.56 3.12
C ARG A 3 -14.62 15.07 1.70
N LEU A 4 -13.51 15.45 1.07
CA LEU A 4 -13.14 14.90 -0.24
C LEU A 4 -12.47 13.54 -0.11
N VAL A 5 -11.89 13.22 1.05
CA VAL A 5 -10.99 12.08 1.22
C VAL A 5 -11.51 11.02 2.19
N TYR A 6 -12.36 11.39 3.15
CA TYR A 6 -12.90 10.44 4.15
C TYR A 6 -14.10 9.68 3.61
N ALA A 7 -14.32 8.43 3.99
CA ALA A 7 -15.54 7.69 3.70
C ALA A 7 -16.74 8.36 4.39
N ASP A 8 -16.59 8.71 5.67
CA ASP A 8 -17.60 9.46 6.39
C ASP A 8 -17.54 10.96 6.03
N LYS A 9 -18.65 11.48 5.51
CA LYS A 9 -18.81 12.88 5.08
C LYS A 9 -19.58 13.72 6.11
N SER A 10 -20.06 13.12 7.19
CA SER A 10 -20.92 13.76 8.18
C SER A 10 -20.15 14.74 9.08
N GLY A 11 -18.86 14.51 9.31
CA GLY A 11 -18.04 15.33 10.21
C GLY A 11 -17.21 16.41 9.53
N SER A 12 -17.44 17.67 9.90
CA SER A 12 -16.40 18.71 9.87
C SER A 12 -15.86 18.86 11.29
N ASP A 13 -14.94 17.98 11.69
CA ASP A 13 -14.25 18.11 12.97
C ASP A 13 -13.32 19.34 12.90
N MET A 14 -13.78 20.45 13.45
CA MET A 14 -13.00 21.69 13.50
C MET A 14 -11.74 21.54 14.34
N ALA A 15 -11.74 20.70 15.38
CA ALA A 15 -10.54 20.47 16.18
C ALA A 15 -9.48 19.71 15.37
N LEU A 16 -9.89 18.79 14.48
CA LEU A 16 -8.98 18.18 13.52
C LEU A 16 -8.41 19.20 12.52
N VAL A 17 -9.25 20.07 11.97
CA VAL A 17 -8.79 21.11 11.03
C VAL A 17 -7.75 22.02 11.70
N VAL A 18 -8.02 22.45 12.93
CA VAL A 18 -7.07 23.24 13.72
C VAL A 18 -5.74 22.51 13.89
N ARG A 19 -5.74 21.23 14.28
CA ARG A 19 -4.50 20.44 14.40
C ARG A 19 -3.72 20.31 13.09
N ILE A 20 -4.41 20.21 11.95
CA ILE A 20 -3.75 20.19 10.63
C ILE A 20 -3.10 21.54 10.34
N VAL A 21 -3.77 22.64 10.65
CA VAL A 21 -3.23 24.00 10.47
C VAL A 21 -2.05 24.25 11.41
N GLU A 22 -2.16 23.87 12.69
CA GLU A 22 -1.08 23.99 13.69
C GLU A 22 0.19 23.25 13.24
N ALA A 23 0.07 22.12 12.54
CA ALA A 23 1.21 21.41 11.96
C ALA A 23 1.93 22.25 10.89
N THR A 24 1.21 23.10 10.16
CA THR A 24 1.80 24.02 9.16
C THR A 24 2.47 25.25 9.76
N GLU A 25 2.21 25.55 11.04
CA GLU A 25 2.79 26.67 11.77
C GLU A 25 4.10 26.30 12.48
N GLN A 26 4.45 25.00 12.51
CA GLN A 26 5.69 24.54 13.14
C GLN A 26 6.93 25.03 12.39
N PRO A 27 8.03 25.35 13.09
CA PRO A 27 9.32 25.63 12.45
C PRO A 27 9.72 24.49 11.50
N GLY A 28 10.05 24.83 10.25
CA GLY A 28 10.41 23.86 9.21
C GLY A 28 9.23 23.25 8.45
N ALA A 29 7.98 23.60 8.75
CA ALA A 29 6.82 23.08 8.02
C ALA A 29 6.82 23.45 6.53
N LEU A 30 7.22 24.69 6.20
CA LEU A 30 7.37 25.11 4.80
C LEU A 30 8.51 24.35 4.10
N ASP A 31 9.63 24.11 4.79
CA ASP A 31 10.75 23.33 4.25
C ASP A 31 10.32 21.88 3.98
N ALA A 32 9.60 21.26 4.92
CA ALA A 32 9.04 19.92 4.73
C ALA A 32 8.06 19.88 3.54
N PHE A 33 7.14 20.85 3.45
CA PHE A 33 6.19 20.93 2.34
C PHE A 33 6.89 21.11 0.99
N THR A 34 7.80 22.07 0.89
CA THR A 34 8.56 22.33 -0.35
C THR A 34 9.45 21.14 -0.72
N SER A 35 10.03 20.44 0.25
CA SER A 35 10.80 19.22 -0.02
C SER A 35 9.96 18.16 -0.71
N ILE A 36 8.70 17.95 -0.31
CA ILE A 36 7.81 16.96 -0.92
C ILE A 36 7.38 17.42 -2.32
N VAL A 37 6.92 18.67 -2.45
CA VAL A 37 6.35 19.18 -3.72
C VAL A 37 7.41 19.37 -4.79
N LEU A 38 8.62 19.79 -4.40
CA LEU A 38 9.73 20.08 -5.30
C LEU A 38 10.77 18.95 -5.34
N SER A 39 10.47 17.80 -4.73
CA SER A 39 11.37 16.65 -4.76
C SER A 39 11.71 16.28 -6.20
N PRO A 40 13.00 16.06 -6.53
CA PRO A 40 13.36 15.53 -7.82
C PRO A 40 12.75 14.13 -8.00
N LYS A 41 12.56 13.72 -9.26
CA LYS A 41 12.15 12.34 -9.54
C LYS A 41 13.21 11.38 -9.00
N ALA A 42 12.76 10.29 -8.38
CA ALA A 42 13.64 9.21 -7.99
C ALA A 42 14.37 8.64 -9.22
N GLU A 43 15.63 8.25 -9.03
CA GLU A 43 16.44 7.62 -10.08
C GLU A 43 15.83 6.29 -10.55
N LEU A 44 15.25 5.54 -9.60
CA LEU A 44 14.56 4.29 -9.84
C LEU A 44 13.05 4.52 -10.01
N GLY A 45 12.47 3.83 -10.98
CA GLY A 45 11.02 3.77 -11.12
C GLY A 45 10.36 3.06 -9.93
N PHE A 46 9.10 3.37 -9.66
CA PHE A 46 8.32 2.73 -8.59
C PHE A 46 8.36 1.19 -8.68
N ASP A 47 8.16 0.67 -9.89
CA ASP A 47 8.18 -0.75 -10.20
C ASP A 47 9.53 -1.41 -9.87
N GLU A 48 10.63 -0.73 -10.16
CA GLU A 48 11.98 -1.23 -9.87
C GLU A 48 12.30 -1.16 -8.37
N LEU A 49 11.81 -0.15 -7.66
CA LEU A 49 11.90 -0.07 -6.21
C LEU A 49 11.16 -1.24 -5.54
N VAL A 50 9.96 -1.57 -6.04
CA VAL A 50 9.16 -2.69 -5.53
C VAL A 50 9.89 -4.02 -5.73
N ASP A 51 10.50 -4.24 -6.90
CA ASP A 51 11.24 -5.48 -7.18
C ASP A 51 12.48 -5.66 -6.29
N ARG A 52 13.01 -4.56 -5.74
CA ARG A 52 14.18 -4.57 -4.84
C ARG A 52 13.80 -4.75 -3.37
N LEU A 53 12.52 -4.80 -3.00
CA LEU A 53 12.10 -4.99 -1.62
C LEU A 53 12.45 -6.39 -1.13
N GLN A 54 13.19 -6.46 -0.02
CA GLN A 54 13.60 -7.71 0.63
C GLN A 54 12.95 -7.90 2.01
N CYS A 55 12.00 -7.04 2.38
CA CYS A 55 11.30 -7.08 3.65
C CYS A 55 9.83 -7.51 3.47
N PRO A 56 9.20 -8.07 4.52
CA PRO A 56 7.76 -8.28 4.53
C PRO A 56 7.01 -6.95 4.36
N VAL A 57 5.95 -6.95 3.56
CA VAL A 57 5.14 -5.76 3.26
C VAL A 57 3.68 -6.00 3.64
N LEU A 58 3.09 -5.03 4.33
CA LEU A 58 1.65 -4.92 4.55
C LEU A 58 1.10 -3.74 3.75
N LEU A 59 0.12 -4.03 2.90
CA LEU A 59 -0.71 -3.05 2.21
C LEU A 59 -2.02 -2.91 2.99
N LEU A 60 -2.32 -1.72 3.49
CA LEU A 60 -3.51 -1.45 4.31
C LEU A 60 -4.26 -0.24 3.74
N TYR A 61 -5.42 -0.48 3.15
CA TYR A 61 -6.14 0.51 2.36
C TYR A 61 -7.54 0.75 2.90
N GLY A 62 -8.02 1.99 2.85
CA GLY A 62 -9.45 2.26 2.90
C GLY A 62 -10.08 1.91 1.55
N LYS A 63 -11.13 1.09 1.56
CA LYS A 63 -11.80 0.63 0.35
C LYS A 63 -12.46 1.79 -0.41
N GLU A 64 -12.89 2.81 0.32
CA GLU A 64 -13.54 4.00 -0.21
C GLU A 64 -12.56 5.16 -0.49
N ASP A 65 -11.24 4.93 -0.52
CA ASP A 65 -10.24 5.96 -0.83
C ASP A 65 -10.42 6.49 -2.28
N PRO A 66 -10.72 7.79 -2.46
CA PRO A 66 -10.92 8.38 -3.78
C PRO A 66 -9.62 8.74 -4.49
N TRP A 67 -8.51 8.88 -3.77
CA TRP A 67 -7.21 9.35 -4.23
C TRP A 67 -6.27 8.19 -4.54
N VAL A 68 -5.98 7.34 -3.55
CA VAL A 68 -5.14 6.15 -3.71
C VAL A 68 -6.03 4.92 -3.75
N ARG A 69 -6.83 4.87 -4.82
CA ARG A 69 -7.84 3.82 -5.03
C ARG A 69 -7.25 2.41 -4.84
N PRO A 70 -8.03 1.45 -4.31
CA PRO A 70 -7.59 0.07 -4.13
C PRO A 70 -6.96 -0.60 -5.37
N LEU A 71 -7.29 -0.14 -6.57
CA LEU A 71 -6.63 -0.56 -7.83
C LEU A 71 -5.09 -0.50 -7.77
N TRP A 72 -4.52 0.54 -7.15
CA TRP A 72 -3.07 0.67 -7.00
C TRP A 72 -2.51 -0.38 -6.04
N GLY A 73 -3.20 -0.64 -4.93
CA GLY A 73 -2.87 -1.73 -4.00
C GLY A 73 -2.93 -3.10 -4.68
N GLN A 74 -3.94 -3.36 -5.50
CA GLN A 74 -4.05 -4.59 -6.30
C GLN A 74 -2.92 -4.74 -7.33
N ARG A 75 -2.49 -3.66 -8.01
CA ARG A 75 -1.30 -3.70 -8.88
C ARG A 75 -0.07 -4.09 -8.09
N LEU A 76 0.14 -3.47 -6.94
CA LEU A 76 1.28 -3.77 -6.07
C LEU A 76 1.24 -5.20 -5.54
N LYS A 77 0.07 -5.70 -5.09
CA LYS A 77 -0.11 -7.09 -4.66
C LYS A 77 0.18 -8.10 -5.77
N ARG A 78 -0.17 -7.79 -7.03
CA ARG A 78 0.16 -8.65 -8.18
C ARG A 78 1.66 -8.69 -8.47
N ARG A 79 2.37 -7.57 -8.28
CA ARG A 79 3.82 -7.49 -8.46
C ARG A 79 4.59 -8.07 -7.29
N LEU A 80 4.06 -7.93 -6.07
CA LEU A 80 4.61 -8.45 -4.82
C LEU A 80 3.61 -9.42 -4.16
N PRO A 81 3.48 -10.67 -4.67
CA PRO A 81 2.49 -11.64 -4.18
C PRO A 81 2.64 -11.99 -2.70
N ALA A 82 3.85 -11.87 -2.14
CA ALA A 82 4.13 -12.10 -0.73
C ALA A 82 3.58 -11.01 0.21
N ALA A 83 3.23 -9.82 -0.31
CA ALA A 83 2.69 -8.76 0.52
C ALA A 83 1.32 -9.14 1.08
N THR A 84 1.08 -8.92 2.37
CA THR A 84 -0.28 -9.00 2.93
C THR A 84 -1.08 -7.81 2.45
N TYR A 85 -2.28 -8.01 1.89
CA TYR A 85 -3.11 -6.90 1.40
C TYR A 85 -4.49 -6.89 2.06
N LEU A 86 -4.76 -5.83 2.81
CA LEU A 86 -5.98 -5.64 3.58
C LEU A 86 -6.73 -4.39 3.12
N GLU A 87 -8.03 -4.52 2.91
CA GLU A 87 -8.96 -3.41 2.65
C GLU A 87 -9.92 -3.24 3.83
N LEU A 88 -10.07 -2.01 4.32
CA LEU A 88 -10.99 -1.63 5.39
C LEU A 88 -12.22 -0.95 4.80
N SER A 89 -13.41 -1.34 5.27
CA SER A 89 -14.66 -0.71 4.86
C SER A 89 -15.64 -0.65 6.04
N PRO A 90 -16.26 0.52 6.34
CA PRO A 90 -16.05 1.79 5.66
C PRO A 90 -14.76 2.50 6.11
N ALA A 91 -13.90 2.90 5.17
CA ALA A 91 -12.74 3.77 5.40
C ALA A 91 -12.23 4.41 4.08
N GLY A 92 -11.86 5.69 4.13
CA GLY A 92 -11.35 6.45 3.00
C GLY A 92 -9.82 6.55 2.99
N HIS A 93 -9.29 7.71 2.60
CA HIS A 93 -7.86 7.95 2.40
C HIS A 93 -7.02 7.88 3.67
N CYS A 94 -7.63 8.14 4.84
CA CYS A 94 -6.95 8.14 6.12
C CYS A 94 -7.53 7.03 7.02
N PRO A 95 -7.36 5.74 6.67
CA PRO A 95 -8.00 4.66 7.42
C PRO A 95 -7.53 4.61 8.87
N HIS A 96 -6.31 5.03 9.16
CA HIS A 96 -5.76 5.12 10.52
C HIS A 96 -6.47 6.16 11.40
N HIS A 97 -7.12 7.16 10.78
CA HIS A 97 -7.90 8.16 11.50
C HIS A 97 -9.40 7.81 11.51
N GLU A 98 -9.92 7.25 10.41
CA GLU A 98 -11.34 6.92 10.28
C GLU A 98 -11.75 5.61 10.95
N ALA A 99 -10.82 4.64 11.01
CA ALA A 99 -11.01 3.31 11.58
C ALA A 99 -9.79 2.88 12.43
N PRO A 100 -9.47 3.64 13.50
CA PRO A 100 -8.25 3.42 14.27
C PRO A 100 -8.21 2.06 14.96
N ALA A 101 -9.32 1.53 15.46
CA ALA A 101 -9.33 0.21 16.10
C ALA A 101 -9.05 -0.90 15.08
N ALA A 102 -9.66 -0.82 13.90
CA ALA A 102 -9.44 -1.76 12.81
C ALA A 102 -7.98 -1.73 12.31
N VAL A 103 -7.42 -0.54 12.10
CA VAL A 103 -6.02 -0.38 11.70
C VAL A 103 -5.07 -0.91 12.76
N ASN A 104 -5.28 -0.56 14.02
CA ASN A 104 -4.43 -1.03 15.12
C ASN A 104 -4.46 -2.55 15.27
N ARG A 105 -5.64 -3.17 15.12
CA ARG A 105 -5.76 -4.64 15.11
C ARG A 105 -4.99 -5.25 13.95
N ALA A 106 -5.16 -4.73 12.73
CA ALA A 106 -4.47 -5.23 11.54
C ALA A 106 -2.93 -5.16 11.70
N LEU A 107 -2.41 -4.01 12.15
CA LEU A 107 -0.97 -3.82 12.39
C LEU A 107 -0.43 -4.78 13.45
N ARG A 108 -1.09 -4.89 14.61
CA ARG A 108 -0.66 -5.78 15.69
C ARG A 108 -0.65 -7.23 15.25
N THR A 109 -1.71 -7.68 14.57
CA THR A 109 -1.80 -9.05 14.09
C THR A 109 -0.71 -9.36 13.06
N TRP A 110 -0.43 -8.41 12.15
CA TRP A 110 0.61 -8.56 11.15
C TRP A 110 2.01 -8.58 11.77
N VAL A 111 2.33 -7.63 12.65
CA VAL A 111 3.63 -7.60 13.35
C VAL A 111 3.85 -8.89 14.14
N ALA A 112 2.85 -9.34 14.90
CA ALA A 112 2.96 -10.58 15.66
C ALA A 112 3.18 -11.81 14.76
N ALA A 113 2.61 -11.82 13.54
CA ALA A 113 2.89 -12.86 12.56
C ALA A 113 4.35 -12.81 12.08
N GLN A 114 4.87 -11.62 11.76
CA GLN A 114 6.28 -11.46 11.36
C GLN A 114 7.26 -11.83 12.47
N GLU A 115 6.93 -11.52 13.73
CA GLU A 115 7.73 -11.92 14.89
C GLU A 115 7.78 -13.44 15.06
N ARG A 116 6.65 -14.14 14.85
CA ARG A 116 6.61 -15.61 14.88
C ARG A 116 7.50 -16.23 13.81
N VAL A 117 7.41 -15.75 12.57
CA VAL A 117 8.28 -16.21 11.46
C VAL A 117 9.74 -16.00 11.81
N ARG A 118 10.09 -14.82 12.30
CA ARG A 118 11.47 -14.49 12.69
C ARG A 118 11.98 -15.40 13.81
N ALA A 119 11.14 -15.72 14.79
CA ALA A 119 11.50 -16.56 15.93
C ALA A 119 11.68 -18.04 15.56
N GLN A 120 10.99 -18.53 14.53
CA GLN A 120 11.03 -19.93 14.10
C GLN A 120 12.26 -20.28 13.25
N GLY A 121 13.00 -19.28 12.75
CA GLY A 121 14.17 -19.48 11.87
C GLY A 121 13.75 -19.99 10.48
N THR A 122 14.62 -19.82 9.48
CA THR A 122 14.40 -20.23 8.08
C THR A 122 14.40 -21.76 7.91
N GLY A 123 13.49 -22.46 8.58
CA GLY A 123 13.09 -23.81 8.20
C GLY A 123 12.21 -23.73 6.97
N ASP A 124 12.25 -24.78 6.14
CA ASP A 124 11.64 -24.97 4.82
C ASP A 124 10.09 -24.89 4.83
N GLN A 125 9.53 -23.79 5.33
CA GLN A 125 8.11 -23.51 5.37
C GLN A 125 7.74 -22.48 4.31
N ASP A 126 6.65 -22.74 3.61
CA ASP A 126 6.05 -21.84 2.65
C ASP A 126 5.73 -20.50 3.33
N PRO A 127 6.26 -19.35 2.84
CA PRO A 127 5.99 -18.01 3.38
C PRO A 127 4.50 -17.67 3.48
N SER A 128 3.63 -18.46 2.83
CA SER A 128 2.18 -18.35 2.91
C SER A 128 1.58 -18.79 4.26
N GLU A 129 2.26 -19.63 5.05
CA GLU A 129 1.78 -20.11 6.36
C GLU A 129 2.03 -19.13 7.52
N ALA A 130 2.82 -18.08 7.28
CA ALA A 130 3.01 -16.91 8.14
C ALA A 130 1.78 -15.98 8.19
N GLY A 131 0.59 -16.54 8.01
CA GLY A 131 -0.65 -15.80 7.85
C GLY A 131 -0.96 -14.96 9.08
N ILE A 132 -1.60 -13.82 8.85
CA ILE A 132 -2.18 -12.96 9.88
C ILE A 132 -3.40 -13.60 10.59
N GLY A 133 -3.59 -14.92 10.51
CA GLY A 133 -4.78 -15.60 11.00
C GLY A 133 -6.07 -15.19 10.29
N LEU A 134 -5.96 -14.70 9.05
CA LEU A 134 -7.08 -14.37 8.17
C LEU A 134 -6.79 -14.95 6.80
N ASP A 135 -7.62 -15.88 6.36
CA ASP A 135 -7.48 -16.48 5.04
C ASP A 135 -7.76 -15.45 3.95
N VAL A 136 -7.07 -15.61 2.83
CA VAL A 136 -7.28 -14.77 1.65
C VAL A 136 -8.72 -14.97 1.15
N GLY A 137 -9.45 -13.87 0.96
CA GLY A 137 -10.88 -13.87 0.61
C GLY A 137 -11.82 -13.82 1.80
N SER A 138 -11.31 -13.97 3.02
CA SER A 138 -12.07 -13.81 4.25
C SER A 138 -11.98 -12.39 4.81
N ASN A 139 -12.84 -12.09 5.78
CA ASN A 139 -12.79 -10.84 6.53
C ASN A 139 -13.03 -11.07 8.02
N TRP A 140 -12.58 -10.14 8.84
CA TRP A 140 -13.05 -9.99 10.21
C TRP A 140 -13.69 -8.62 10.41
N GLU A 141 -14.52 -8.52 11.44
CA GLU A 141 -15.13 -7.26 11.84
C GLU A 141 -14.46 -6.69 13.09
N VAL A 142 -14.38 -5.37 13.14
CA VAL A 142 -13.89 -4.61 14.28
C VAL A 142 -14.90 -3.51 14.58
N VAL A 143 -15.29 -3.41 15.85
CA VAL A 143 -16.16 -2.34 16.32
C VAL A 143 -15.29 -1.17 16.75
N GLU A 144 -15.50 -0.01 16.14
CA GLU A 144 -14.85 1.25 16.49
C GLU A 144 -15.48 1.85 17.77
N ALA A 145 -14.79 2.81 18.38
CA ALA A 145 -15.23 3.42 19.65
C ALA A 145 -16.59 4.14 19.54
N ASP A 146 -16.97 4.56 18.34
CA ASP A 146 -18.26 5.19 18.02
C ASP A 146 -19.36 4.17 17.68
N GLY A 147 -19.08 2.87 17.80
CA GLY A 147 -20.00 1.77 17.52
C GLY A 147 -20.09 1.38 16.04
N ARG A 148 -19.39 2.06 15.13
CA ARG A 148 -19.33 1.65 13.72
C ARG A 148 -18.60 0.31 13.59
N VAL A 149 -19.10 -0.55 12.72
CA VAL A 149 -18.45 -1.82 12.37
C VAL A 149 -17.61 -1.61 11.12
N VAL A 150 -16.32 -1.94 11.20
CA VAL A 150 -15.38 -1.91 10.09
C VAL A 150 -14.99 -3.34 9.74
N SER A 151 -15.28 -3.74 8.50
CA SER A 151 -14.83 -5.01 7.93
C SER A 151 -13.41 -4.83 7.39
N VAL A 152 -12.52 -5.74 7.77
CA VAL A 152 -11.15 -5.81 7.25
C VAL A 152 -11.04 -7.09 6.42
N SER A 153 -10.90 -6.94 5.11
CA SER A 153 -10.88 -8.04 4.14
C SER A 153 -9.48 -8.34 3.65
N HIS A 154 -9.09 -9.62 3.60
CA HIS A 154 -7.81 -10.03 3.03
C HIS A 154 -7.94 -10.29 1.52
N ILE A 155 -7.18 -9.55 0.73
CA ILE A 155 -7.34 -9.47 -0.72
C ILE A 155 -6.22 -10.24 -1.43
N ASP A 156 -6.60 -11.06 -2.42
CA ASP A 156 -5.69 -11.85 -3.25
C ASP A 156 -4.97 -11.03 -4.33
N GLY A 157 -5.51 -9.86 -4.69
CA GLY A 157 -5.03 -8.98 -5.75
C GLY A 157 -5.59 -9.28 -7.13
N ARG A 158 -6.56 -10.20 -7.25
CA ARG A 158 -7.23 -10.49 -8.54
C ARG A 158 -8.15 -9.33 -8.93
N PRO A 159 -8.26 -9.01 -10.24
CA PRO A 159 -9.21 -8.03 -10.73
C PRO A 159 -10.65 -8.44 -10.41
N ARG A 160 -11.42 -7.51 -9.82
CA ARG A 160 -12.82 -7.68 -9.42
C ARG A 160 -13.81 -7.08 -10.41
N SER A 161 -13.37 -6.18 -11.29
CA SER A 161 -14.24 -5.52 -12.27
C SER A 161 -13.64 -5.50 -13.68
N ILE A 162 -14.49 -5.25 -14.69
CA ILE A 162 -14.07 -5.15 -16.10
C ILE A 162 -12.99 -4.07 -16.27
N MET A 163 -13.10 -2.95 -15.55
CA MET A 163 -12.08 -1.90 -15.60
C MET A 163 -10.74 -2.37 -15.04
N GLU A 164 -10.75 -3.14 -13.94
CA GLU A 164 -9.53 -3.73 -13.37
C GLU A 164 -8.92 -4.81 -14.28
N TRP A 165 -9.76 -5.53 -15.03
CA TRP A 165 -9.33 -6.49 -16.04
C TRP A 165 -8.69 -5.80 -17.25
N LEU A 166 -9.30 -4.72 -17.75
CA LEU A 166 -8.72 -3.90 -18.82
C LEU A 166 -7.39 -3.29 -18.37
N ASP A 167 -7.34 -2.79 -17.14
CA ASP A 167 -6.12 -2.28 -16.53
C ASP A 167 -5.01 -3.33 -16.47
N LEU A 168 -5.34 -4.54 -16.00
CA LEU A 168 -4.40 -5.67 -15.99
C LEU A 168 -3.89 -5.99 -17.40
N ALA A 169 -4.78 -6.03 -18.39
CA ALA A 169 -4.42 -6.33 -19.78
C ALA A 169 -3.45 -5.29 -20.33
N VAL A 170 -3.75 -4.00 -20.16
CA VAL A 170 -2.90 -2.89 -20.57
C VAL A 170 -1.53 -2.96 -19.89
N TRP A 171 -1.50 -3.18 -18.57
CA TRP A 171 -0.25 -3.32 -17.81
C TRP A 171 0.58 -4.53 -18.27
N SER A 172 -0.05 -5.69 -18.53
CA SER A 172 0.65 -6.89 -19.00
C SER A 172 1.27 -6.73 -20.40
N VAL A 173 0.70 -5.87 -21.25
CA VAL A 173 1.20 -5.59 -22.60
C VAL A 173 2.31 -4.55 -22.53
N LEU A 174 2.12 -3.46 -21.80
CA LEU A 174 3.13 -2.41 -21.62
C LEU A 174 4.36 -2.93 -20.87
N GLY A 175 4.19 -3.74 -19.83
CA GLY A 175 5.30 -4.36 -19.09
C GLY A 175 6.17 -5.26 -19.96
N ARG A 176 5.57 -6.01 -20.90
CA ARG A 176 6.32 -6.82 -21.88
C ARG A 176 7.09 -5.96 -22.90
N VAL A 177 6.51 -4.84 -23.33
CA VAL A 177 7.16 -3.92 -24.29
C VAL A 177 8.32 -3.17 -23.63
N LEU A 178 8.14 -2.65 -22.42
CA LEU A 178 9.19 -1.95 -21.67
C LEU A 178 10.32 -2.89 -21.22
N GLY A 179 9.99 -4.09 -20.75
CA GLY A 179 10.99 -5.11 -20.40
C GLY A 179 11.83 -5.59 -21.59
N ALA A 180 11.25 -5.66 -22.79
CA ALA A 180 11.97 -5.99 -24.02
C ALA A 180 12.92 -4.87 -24.50
N VAL A 181 12.58 -3.61 -24.21
CA VAL A 181 13.42 -2.45 -24.56
C VAL A 181 14.59 -2.29 -23.58
N GLY A 182 14.37 -2.49 -22.28
CA GLY A 182 15.44 -2.41 -21.27
C GLY A 182 16.55 -3.45 -21.44
N ARG A 183 16.20 -4.66 -21.89
CA ARG A 183 17.16 -5.75 -22.13
C ARG A 183 18.03 -5.56 -23.39
N LYS A 184 17.63 -4.68 -24.33
CA LYS A 184 18.44 -4.33 -25.52
C LYS A 184 19.46 -3.21 -25.25
N GLY A 185 19.36 -2.49 -24.14
CA GLY A 185 20.32 -1.43 -23.75
C GLY A 185 21.57 -1.93 -23.02
N ALA A 186 21.49 -3.06 -22.31
CA ALA A 186 22.56 -3.55 -21.44
C ALA A 186 23.66 -4.39 -22.14
N GLY A 187 23.65 -4.49 -23.47
CA GLY A 187 24.54 -5.39 -24.23
C GLY A 187 25.66 -4.71 -25.01
N LYS A 188 25.96 -3.43 -24.79
CA LYS A 188 26.87 -2.67 -25.66
C LYS A 188 27.80 -1.71 -24.91
N GLU A 189 28.40 -2.15 -23.81
CA GLU A 189 29.45 -1.36 -23.14
C GLU A 189 30.48 -2.23 -22.41
N GLU A 190 31.01 -3.27 -23.07
CA GLU A 190 32.22 -3.97 -22.63
C GLU A 190 33.04 -4.40 -23.85
N SER A 191 33.82 -3.47 -24.40
CA SER A 191 35.04 -3.74 -25.18
C SER A 191 35.62 -2.42 -25.70
N ARG A 192 36.42 -1.75 -24.86
CA ARG A 192 37.60 -0.96 -25.28
C ARG A 192 38.29 -0.33 -24.06
N ALA A 193 39.27 -1.04 -23.52
CA ALA A 193 40.41 -0.44 -22.84
C ALA A 193 41.55 -1.48 -22.78
N THR A 194 42.31 -1.56 -23.88
CA THR A 194 43.67 -2.12 -23.85
C THR A 194 44.43 -1.39 -24.95
N VAL A 195 45.21 -0.38 -24.54
CA VAL A 195 46.62 -0.11 -24.90
C VAL A 195 47.14 0.86 -23.86
#